data_AF-A0A370R1T1-F1
#
_entry.id   AF-A0A370R1T1-F1
#
_cell.length_a   1.000
_cell.length_b   1.000
_cell.length_c   1.000
_cell.angle_alpha   90.00
_cell.angle_beta   90.00
_cell.angle_gamma   90.00
#
_symmetry.space_group_name_H-M   'P 1'
#
loop_
_entity.id
_entity.type
_entity.pdbx_description
1 polymer ?
#
loop_
_entity_poly.entity_id
_entity_poly.type
_entity_poly.pdbx_seq_one_letter_code
_entity_poly.pdbx_strand_id
1 'polypeptide(L)'
;MDTESTQPGDFNKDNKFTRADDFNEGSFWHKTVAAAKKAGIEVIEKSLWLYFAAQRPDTPIWAKSTIYAALAYFVLPIDAIPDAIPAVGFTDDMGVLAGALGAVGMHIDSDVKQQTKDKMSDWFD
;
A
#
# COMPACT_ATOMS: atom_id res chain seq x y z
N MET A 1 15.58 78.14 9.44
CA MET A 1 16.55 77.06 9.12
C MET A 1 15.95 75.85 9.77
N ASP A 2 15.12 75.19 8.99
CA ASP A 2 14.00 74.42 9.48
C ASP A 2 14.46 72.96 9.53
N THR A 3 14.52 72.40 10.74
CA THR A 3 14.96 71.02 10.94
C THR A 3 13.79 70.10 10.62
N GLU A 4 13.77 69.58 9.41
CA GLU A 4 12.85 68.56 8.93
C GLU A 4 13.08 67.25 9.69
N SER A 5 12.16 66.91 10.58
CA SER A 5 12.17 65.65 11.34
C SER A 5 11.67 64.52 10.44
N THR A 6 12.58 63.71 9.90
CA THR A 6 12.21 62.49 9.19
C THR A 6 11.59 61.47 10.16
N GLN A 7 10.31 61.13 9.94
CA GLN A 7 9.59 60.06 10.63
C GLN A 7 10.21 58.70 10.25
N PRO A 8 10.44 57.76 11.20
CA PRO A 8 10.92 56.43 10.86
C PRO A 8 9.83 55.66 10.12
N GLY A 9 10.22 55.09 8.97
CA GLY A 9 9.34 54.36 8.07
C GLY A 9 8.55 53.26 8.77
N ASP A 10 7.26 53.23 8.44
CA ASP A 10 6.36 52.11 8.68
C ASP A 10 6.88 50.89 7.92
N PHE A 11 7.71 50.08 8.59
CA PHE A 11 8.08 48.75 8.13
C PHE A 11 6.84 47.87 8.22
N ASN A 12 6.03 47.98 7.17
CA ASN A 12 4.90 47.12 6.87
C ASN A 12 5.36 45.65 7.01
N LYS A 13 4.91 45.00 8.08
CA LYS A 13 5.18 43.59 8.40
C LYS A 13 4.32 42.69 7.51
N ASP A 14 4.47 42.83 6.20
CA ASP A 14 3.98 41.87 5.23
C ASP A 14 4.92 40.66 5.19
N ASN A 15 5.12 40.00 6.34
CA ASN A 15 5.67 38.65 6.39
C ASN A 15 4.62 37.68 5.85
N LYS A 16 4.32 37.74 4.55
CA LYS A 16 3.59 36.70 3.81
C LYS A 16 4.47 35.46 3.53
N PHE A 17 5.40 35.16 4.42
CA PHE A 17 6.32 34.02 4.31
C PHE A 17 6.56 33.31 5.65
N THR A 18 5.59 33.37 6.55
CA THR A 18 5.47 32.45 7.69
C THR A 18 3.98 32.11 7.78
N ARG A 19 3.54 30.85 7.76
CA ARG A 19 4.08 29.74 8.54
C ARG A 19 3.43 28.45 8.03
N ALA A 20 4.10 27.32 8.22
CA ALA A 20 3.61 25.97 7.98
C ALA A 20 2.44 25.56 8.91
N ASP A 21 1.52 26.48 9.22
CA ASP A 21 0.45 26.32 10.21
C ASP A 21 -0.85 25.76 9.61
N ASP A 22 -0.93 25.58 8.28
CA ASP A 22 -2.02 24.83 7.64
C ASP A 22 -1.73 23.33 7.56
N PHE A 23 -0.60 22.87 8.13
CA PHE A 23 -0.40 21.44 8.37
C PHE A 23 -1.21 21.03 9.60
N ASN A 24 -2.50 20.75 9.37
CA ASN A 24 -3.35 20.13 10.38
C ASN A 24 -2.83 18.71 10.65
N GLU A 25 -1.99 18.57 11.66
CA GLU A 25 -1.39 17.30 12.11
C GLU A 25 -2.44 16.20 12.34
N GLY A 26 -3.61 16.56 12.86
CA GLY A 26 -4.74 15.65 13.03
C GLY A 26 -5.27 15.11 11.69
N SER A 27 -5.33 15.96 10.66
CA SER A 27 -5.70 15.54 9.31
C SER A 27 -4.62 14.67 8.65
N PHE A 28 -3.35 14.89 8.97
CA PHE A 28 -2.24 14.07 8.48
C PHE A 28 -2.32 12.65 9.02
N TRP A 29 -2.44 12.50 10.35
CA TRP A 29 -2.58 11.18 10.97
C TRP A 29 -3.83 10.46 10.49
N HIS A 30 -4.96 11.17 10.39
CA HIS A 30 -6.19 10.59 9.86
C HIS A 30 -6.03 10.09 8.42
N LYS A 31 -5.43 10.88 7.53
CA LYS A 31 -5.17 10.48 6.14
C LYS A 31 -4.18 9.31 6.06
N THR A 32 -3.14 9.32 6.89
CA THR A 32 -2.12 8.28 6.91
C THR A 32 -2.71 6.94 7.36
N VAL A 33 -3.47 6.94 8.46
CA VAL A 33 -4.16 5.73 8.94
C VAL A 33 -5.21 5.26 7.94
N ALA A 34 -5.98 6.17 7.34
CA ALA A 34 -6.95 5.82 6.31
C ALA A 34 -6.28 5.20 5.07
N ALA A 35 -5.15 5.75 4.64
CA ALA A 35 -4.37 5.21 3.53
C ALA A 35 -3.78 3.84 3.86
N ALA A 36 -3.20 3.66 5.05
CA ALA A 36 -2.67 2.39 5.51
C ALA A 36 -3.77 1.32 5.61
N LYS A 37 -4.95 1.67 6.16
CA LYS A 37 -6.11 0.78 6.19
C LYS A 37 -6.55 0.38 4.78
N LYS A 38 -6.67 1.34 3.87
CA LYS A 38 -7.06 1.08 2.48
C LYS A 38 -6.05 0.17 1.76
N ALA A 39 -4.76 0.46 1.90
CA ALA A 39 -3.71 -0.36 1.31
C ALA A 39 -3.72 -1.78 1.89
N GLY A 40 -3.87 -1.92 3.20
CA GLY A 40 -3.99 -3.23 3.85
C GLY A 40 -5.18 -4.05 3.33
N ILE A 41 -6.36 -3.43 3.24
CA ILE A 41 -7.56 -4.05 2.67
C ILE A 41 -7.31 -4.52 1.23
N GLU A 42 -6.72 -3.68 0.39
CA GLU A 42 -6.44 -4.01 -1.01
C GLU A 42 -5.44 -5.18 -1.15
N VAL A 43 -4.42 -5.21 -0.29
CA VAL A 43 -3.42 -6.29 -0.29
C VAL A 43 -4.06 -7.60 0.18
N ILE A 44 -4.91 -7.56 1.21
CA ILE A 44 -5.63 -8.74 1.71
C ILE A 44 -6.61 -9.26 0.66
N GLU A 45 -7.35 -8.38 -0.02
CA GLU A 45 -8.25 -8.74 -1.11
C GLU A 45 -7.51 -9.49 -2.23
N LYS A 46 -6.38 -8.94 -2.70
CA LYS A 46 -5.54 -9.60 -3.73
C LYS A 46 -4.97 -10.93 -3.25
N SER A 47 -4.56 -11.01 -1.98
CA SER A 47 -4.07 -12.25 -1.38
C SER A 47 -5.15 -13.33 -1.34
N LEU A 48 -6.39 -12.96 -1.04
CA LEU A 48 -7.55 -13.86 -1.08
C LEU A 48 -7.87 -14.32 -2.50
N TRP A 49 -7.78 -13.44 -3.51
CA TRP A 49 -7.93 -13.84 -4.92
C TRP A 49 -6.94 -14.93 -5.28
N LEU A 50 -5.66 -14.76 -4.93
CA LEU A 50 -4.63 -15.76 -5.17
C LEU A 50 -4.95 -17.05 -4.39
N TYR A 51 -5.27 -16.95 -3.10
CA TYR A 51 -5.57 -18.11 -2.25
C TYR A 51 -6.72 -18.96 -2.77
N PHE A 52 -7.82 -18.34 -3.19
CA PHE A 52 -8.96 -19.06 -3.75
C PHE A 52 -8.68 -19.57 -5.17
N ALA A 53 -7.94 -18.82 -5.99
CA ALA A 53 -7.49 -19.31 -7.29
C ALA A 53 -6.65 -20.60 -7.15
N ALA A 54 -5.69 -20.63 -6.21
CA ALA A 54 -4.84 -21.80 -5.98
C ALA A 54 -5.62 -23.05 -5.52
N GLN A 55 -6.79 -22.90 -4.89
CA GLN A 55 -7.60 -24.02 -4.43
C GLN A 55 -8.39 -24.70 -5.54
N ARG A 56 -8.62 -24.01 -6.66
CA ARG A 56 -9.43 -24.57 -7.75
C ARG A 56 -8.76 -25.79 -8.37
N PRO A 57 -9.52 -26.81 -8.80
CA PRO A 57 -8.97 -28.01 -9.42
C PRO A 57 -8.37 -27.75 -10.82
N ASP A 58 -8.85 -26.73 -11.52
CA ASP A 58 -8.42 -26.34 -12.87
C ASP A 58 -7.12 -25.52 -12.89
N THR A 59 -6.64 -25.04 -11.74
CA THR A 59 -5.41 -24.25 -11.67
C THR A 59 -4.18 -25.16 -11.83
N PRO A 60 -3.28 -24.86 -12.78
CA PRO A 60 -2.08 -25.66 -13.00
C PRO A 60 -1.21 -25.78 -11.75
N ILE A 61 -0.58 -26.95 -11.54
CA ILE A 61 0.24 -27.21 -10.35
C ILE A 61 1.37 -26.18 -10.19
N TRP A 62 2.04 -25.80 -11.28
CA TRP A 62 3.10 -24.78 -11.24
C TRP A 62 2.56 -23.41 -10.77
N ALA A 63 1.32 -23.07 -11.15
CA ALA A 63 0.67 -21.82 -10.75
C ALA A 63 0.27 -21.87 -9.27
N LYS A 64 -0.27 -22.99 -8.77
CA LYS A 64 -0.54 -23.20 -7.34
C LYS A 64 0.72 -23.04 -6.50
N SER A 65 1.82 -23.68 -6.89
CA SER A 65 3.10 -23.57 -6.20
C SER A 65 3.60 -22.13 -6.15
N THR A 66 3.48 -21.38 -7.26
CA THR A 66 3.86 -19.97 -7.33
C THR A 66 3.01 -19.09 -6.41
N ILE A 67 1.68 -19.30 -6.42
CA ILE A 67 0.76 -18.59 -5.53
C ILE A 67 1.10 -18.87 -4.06
N TYR A 68 1.26 -20.13 -3.68
CA TYR A 68 1.53 -20.48 -2.28
C TYR A 68 2.89 -19.96 -1.83
N ALA A 69 3.91 -19.95 -2.70
CA ALA A 69 5.19 -19.31 -2.40
C ALA A 69 5.02 -17.80 -2.15
N ALA A 70 4.27 -17.10 -3.01
CA ALA A 70 4.01 -15.66 -2.85
C ALA A 70 3.20 -15.35 -1.57
N LEU A 71 2.18 -16.16 -1.25
CA LEU A 71 1.39 -16.01 -0.02
C LEU A 71 2.20 -16.34 1.25
N ALA A 72 3.04 -17.38 1.21
CA ALA A 72 3.93 -17.71 2.32
C ALA A 72 4.93 -16.58 2.58
N TYR A 73 5.49 -16.00 1.52
CA TYR A 73 6.34 -14.81 1.64
C TYR A 73 5.60 -13.60 2.21
N PHE A 74 4.34 -13.40 1.82
CA PHE A 74 3.52 -12.30 2.33
C PHE A 74 3.19 -12.39 3.83
N VAL A 75 2.96 -13.61 4.35
CA VAL A 75 2.57 -13.83 5.77
C VAL A 75 3.76 -13.93 6.71
N LEU A 76 4.90 -14.43 6.23
CA LEU A 76 6.09 -14.59 7.06
C LEU A 76 6.83 -13.24 7.17
N PRO A 77 7.16 -12.76 8.39
CA PRO A 77 8.01 -11.59 8.54
C PRO A 77 9.41 -11.94 8.04
N ILE A 78 9.78 -11.52 6.83
CA ILE A 78 11.10 -11.37 6.15
C ILE A 78 12.26 -12.35 6.47
N ASP A 79 12.42 -12.83 7.70
CA ASP A 79 13.47 -13.71 8.22
C ASP A 79 13.49 -15.17 7.70
N ALA A 80 12.57 -15.59 6.81
CA ALA A 80 12.58 -16.95 6.24
C ALA A 80 13.26 -17.07 4.84
N ILE A 81 13.54 -15.94 4.18
CA ILE A 81 14.28 -15.87 2.91
C ILE A 81 15.78 -15.47 3.03
N PRO A 82 16.34 -14.89 4.13
CA PRO A 82 17.65 -14.25 4.07
C PRO A 82 18.83 -15.12 3.58
N ASP A 83 18.70 -16.45 3.62
CA ASP A 83 19.78 -17.37 3.23
C ASP A 83 19.62 -18.04 1.84
N ALA A 84 18.55 -17.78 1.08
CA ALA A 84 18.25 -18.58 -0.13
C ALA A 84 18.54 -17.91 -1.49
N ILE A 85 18.64 -16.57 -1.58
CA ILE A 85 18.76 -15.88 -2.88
C ILE A 85 19.84 -14.79 -2.83
N PRO A 86 21.11 -15.12 -3.15
CA PRO A 86 22.14 -14.11 -3.33
C PRO A 86 22.00 -13.52 -4.75
N ALA A 87 21.23 -12.43 -4.90
CA ALA A 87 21.29 -11.43 -6.00
C ALA A 87 19.93 -10.87 -6.50
N VAL A 88 18.98 -10.51 -5.64
CA VAL A 88 17.84 -9.69 -6.08
C VAL A 88 17.60 -8.54 -5.11
N GLY A 89 17.90 -7.32 -5.55
CA GLY A 89 17.69 -6.10 -4.79
C GLY A 89 16.24 -5.62 -4.86
N PHE A 90 15.64 -5.34 -3.69
CA PHE A 90 14.56 -4.40 -3.33
C PHE A 90 13.35 -4.15 -4.28
N THR A 91 13.17 -4.90 -5.36
CA THR A 91 12.13 -4.71 -6.37
C THR A 91 11.00 -5.77 -6.27
N ASP A 92 11.07 -6.65 -5.28
CA ASP A 92 10.49 -8.00 -5.37
C ASP A 92 9.07 -8.16 -4.77
N ASP A 93 8.66 -7.38 -3.77
CA ASP A 93 7.44 -7.72 -3.00
C ASP A 93 6.12 -7.53 -3.78
N MET A 94 5.97 -6.40 -4.47
CA MET A 94 4.81 -6.14 -5.32
C MET A 94 4.96 -6.74 -6.71
N GLY A 95 6.20 -6.89 -7.20
CA GLY A 95 6.51 -7.47 -8.50
C GLY A 95 6.19 -8.96 -8.56
N VAL A 96 6.51 -9.71 -7.51
CA VAL A 96 6.20 -11.14 -7.40
C VAL A 96 4.69 -11.36 -7.25
N LEU A 97 4.01 -10.58 -6.40
CA LEU A 97 2.55 -10.65 -6.27
C LEU A 97 1.85 -10.25 -7.57
N ALA A 98 2.29 -9.19 -8.24
CA ALA A 98 1.75 -8.77 -9.54
C ALA A 98 2.05 -9.78 -10.65
N GLY A 99 3.23 -10.40 -10.65
CA GLY A 99 3.64 -11.44 -11.58
C GLY A 99 2.83 -12.72 -11.39
N ALA A 100 2.63 -13.15 -10.13
CA ALA A 100 1.75 -14.26 -9.79
C ALA A 100 0.31 -13.96 -10.21
N LEU A 101 -0.21 -12.77 -9.88
CA LEU A 101 -1.54 -12.33 -10.27
C LEU A 101 -1.71 -12.26 -11.80
N GLY A 102 -0.68 -11.82 -12.53
CA GLY A 102 -0.66 -11.83 -14.00
C GLY A 102 -0.64 -13.25 -14.58
N ALA A 103 0.18 -14.14 -14.00
CA ALA A 103 0.29 -15.53 -14.42
C ALA A 103 -1.01 -16.32 -14.18
N VAL A 104 -1.71 -16.01 -13.09
CA VAL A 104 -2.93 -16.74 -12.68
C VAL A 104 -4.21 -15.96 -12.93
N GLY A 105 -4.13 -14.75 -13.48
CA GLY A 105 -5.28 -13.86 -13.70
C GLY A 105 -6.37 -14.48 -14.58
N MET A 106 -6.01 -15.37 -15.51
CA MET A 106 -6.95 -16.15 -16.31
C MET A 106 -7.78 -17.17 -15.50
N HIS A 107 -7.35 -17.50 -14.28
CA HIS A 107 -8.01 -18.43 -13.35
C HIS A 107 -8.82 -17.70 -12.26
N ILE A 108 -8.83 -16.37 -12.27
CA ILE A 108 -9.64 -15.55 -11.36
C ILE A 108 -10.99 -15.28 -12.03
N ASP A 109 -11.93 -16.20 -11.83
CA ASP A 109 -13.30 -16.05 -12.32
C ASP A 109 -14.24 -15.40 -11.28
N SER A 110 -15.54 -15.41 -11.59
CA SER A 110 -16.58 -14.87 -10.72
C SER A 110 -16.67 -15.58 -9.37
N ASP A 111 -16.37 -16.87 -9.29
CA ASP A 111 -16.46 -17.65 -8.06
C ASP A 111 -15.36 -17.27 -7.07
N VAL A 112 -14.12 -17.14 -7.56
CA VAL A 112 -12.98 -16.65 -6.76
C VAL A 112 -13.27 -15.24 -6.21
N LYS A 113 -13.84 -14.36 -7.04
CA LYS A 113 -14.21 -13.01 -6.63
C LYS A 113 -15.33 -13.02 -5.59
N GLN A 114 -16.30 -13.93 -5.72
CA GLN A 114 -17.40 -14.05 -4.77
C GLN A 114 -16.91 -14.54 -3.40
N GLN A 115 -16.15 -15.64 -3.37
CA GLN A 115 -15.55 -16.17 -2.14
C GLN A 115 -14.69 -15.11 -1.43
N THR A 116 -13.99 -14.28 -2.20
CA THR A 116 -13.21 -13.18 -1.64
C THR A 116 -14.09 -12.10 -1.03
N LYS A 117 -15.15 -11.66 -1.71
CA LYS A 117 -16.09 -10.68 -1.17
C LYS A 117 -16.73 -11.16 0.12
N ASP A 118 -17.17 -12.42 0.13
CA ASP A 118 -17.79 -13.04 1.30
C ASP A 118 -16.80 -13.03 2.48
N LYS A 119 -15.54 -13.39 2.23
CA LYS A 119 -14.51 -13.39 3.29
C LYS A 119 -14.10 -11.99 3.74
N MET A 120 -14.06 -11.01 2.84
CA MET A 120 -13.77 -9.62 3.17
C MET A 120 -14.88 -9.00 4.01
N SER A 121 -16.14 -9.27 3.70
CA SER A 121 -17.30 -8.86 4.51
C SER A 121 -17.21 -9.46 5.91
N ASP A 122 -16.95 -10.76 6.01
CA ASP A 122 -16.81 -11.50 7.29
C ASP A 122 -15.66 -10.97 8.19
N TRP A 123 -14.65 -10.30 7.63
CA TRP A 123 -13.47 -9.80 8.36
C TRP A 123 -13.47 -8.31 8.63
N PHE A 124 -14.15 -7.50 7.82
CA PHE A 124 -14.05 -6.04 7.87
C PHE A 124 -15.38 -5.32 8.12
N ASP A 125 -16.52 -6.03 8.14
CA ASP A 125 -17.81 -5.52 8.63
C ASP A 125 -17.93 -5.66 10.16
#